data_AF-A0A1Z8WLH2-F1
#
_entry.id   AF-A0A1Z8WLH2-F1
#
_cell.length_a   1.000
_cell.length_b   1.000
_cell.length_c   1.000
_cell.angle_alpha   90.00
_cell.angle_beta   90.00
_cell.angle_gamma   90.00
#
_symmetry.space_group_name_H-M   'P 1'
#
loop_
_entity.id
_entity.type
_entity.pdbx_description
1 polymer ?
#
loop_
_entity_poly.entity_id
_entity_poly.type
_entity_poly.pdbx_seq_one_letter_code
_entity_poly.pdbx_strand_id
1 'polypeptide(L)'
;DWFRSEIYFQSGGWRATWKGEGGGVLLNQCLHQLDAMQWITGMPNRVSSHVGIGKWHDIEVEDDVTCYMDFPNGATGAFITSSGETPGSNRLEIAGTKGRLILENDKLLLTRNAVPSDEWCKTSKIGFQQPETTEEEIPIPGSESPHAKLMTNFVNAIIDGEALIAPGSEGIGSVELANVMVYSGLIEKAIDLPLDGAAWEAKLNDLIVNSNHEKKTAEVSNEDFAASFRK
;
A
#
# COMPACT_ATOMS: atom_id res chain seq x y z
N ASP A 1 -5.14 -8.76 5.14
CA ASP A 1 -3.92 -9.40 4.63
C ASP A 1 -4.05 -9.78 3.17
N TRP A 2 -2.93 -9.95 2.49
CA TRP A 2 -2.87 -10.12 1.03
C TRP A 2 -2.65 -11.55 0.57
N PHE A 3 -2.62 -12.53 1.49
CA PHE A 3 -2.43 -13.93 1.13
C PHE A 3 -3.36 -14.33 -0.01
N ARG A 4 -2.78 -14.90 -1.06
CA ARG A 4 -3.48 -15.54 -2.16
C ARG A 4 -2.80 -16.88 -2.39
N SER A 5 -3.59 -17.93 -2.57
CA SER A 5 -3.04 -19.19 -3.06
C SER A 5 -2.76 -19.09 -4.55
N GLU A 6 -1.90 -19.98 -5.05
CA GLU A 6 -1.54 -20.10 -6.47
C GLU A 6 -2.78 -20.08 -7.41
N ILE A 7 -3.88 -20.74 -7.03
CA ILE A 7 -5.10 -20.82 -7.85
C ILE A 7 -5.73 -19.44 -8.13
N TYR A 8 -5.55 -18.47 -7.23
CA TYR A 8 -6.02 -17.10 -7.46
C TYR A 8 -5.32 -16.49 -8.68
N PHE A 9 -4.01 -16.69 -8.80
CA PHE A 9 -3.25 -16.19 -9.95
C PHE A 9 -3.56 -16.99 -11.21
N GLN A 10 -3.90 -18.28 -11.09
CA GLN A 10 -4.31 -19.12 -12.24
C GLN A 10 -5.76 -18.90 -12.69
N SER A 11 -6.56 -18.11 -11.94
CA SER A 11 -7.97 -17.82 -12.26
C SER A 11 -8.19 -17.00 -13.52
N GLY A 12 -7.14 -16.39 -14.07
CA GLY A 12 -7.24 -15.59 -15.29
C GLY A 12 -5.88 -15.45 -15.99
N GLY A 13 -5.88 -15.55 -17.32
CA GLY A 13 -4.66 -15.49 -18.12
C GLY A 13 -3.92 -14.14 -18.10
N TRP A 14 -4.53 -13.10 -17.54
CA TRP A 14 -3.93 -11.77 -17.40
C TRP A 14 -3.33 -11.52 -16.02
N ARG A 15 -3.73 -12.29 -15.00
CA ARG A 15 -3.35 -12.03 -13.61
C ARG A 15 -1.87 -12.25 -13.36
N ALA A 16 -1.25 -11.37 -12.59
CA ALA A 16 0.15 -11.44 -12.19
C ALA A 16 1.10 -11.64 -13.39
N THR A 17 0.84 -10.89 -14.47
CA THR A 17 1.68 -10.82 -15.66
C THR A 17 2.07 -9.38 -15.93
N TRP A 18 3.27 -9.15 -16.48
CA TRP A 18 3.71 -7.80 -16.84
C TRP A 18 2.79 -7.19 -17.90
N LYS A 19 2.30 -8.01 -18.83
CA LYS A 19 1.44 -7.57 -19.93
C LYS A 19 0.00 -7.33 -19.51
N GLY A 20 -0.52 -8.14 -18.59
CA GLY A 20 -1.93 -8.12 -18.19
C GLY A 20 -2.22 -7.18 -17.04
N GLU A 21 -1.49 -7.31 -15.93
CA GLU A 21 -1.69 -6.48 -14.72
C GLU A 21 -0.66 -5.37 -14.56
N GLY A 22 0.50 -5.47 -15.23
CA GLY A 22 1.57 -4.47 -15.12
C GLY A 22 2.41 -4.57 -13.84
N GLY A 23 2.03 -5.47 -12.93
CA GLY A 23 2.67 -5.75 -11.65
C GLY A 23 1.84 -6.76 -10.85
N GLY A 24 2.20 -6.96 -9.60
CA GLY A 24 1.60 -7.95 -8.71
C GLY A 24 1.00 -7.32 -7.47
N VAL A 25 1.59 -7.64 -6.31
CA VAL A 25 1.02 -7.31 -5.00
C VAL A 25 0.79 -5.80 -4.82
N LEU A 26 1.66 -4.95 -5.37
CA LEU A 26 1.56 -3.49 -5.21
C LEU A 26 0.43 -2.88 -6.02
N LEU A 27 0.23 -3.33 -7.27
CA LEU A 27 -0.78 -2.76 -8.17
C LEU A 27 -2.18 -3.32 -7.92
N ASN A 28 -2.29 -4.53 -7.39
CA ASN A 28 -3.56 -5.25 -7.37
C ASN A 28 -4.06 -5.54 -5.94
N GLN A 29 -3.20 -6.05 -5.06
CA GLN A 29 -3.65 -6.47 -3.73
C GLN A 29 -3.60 -5.33 -2.71
N CYS A 30 -2.47 -4.64 -2.57
CA CYS A 30 -2.27 -3.65 -1.51
C CYS A 30 -2.35 -2.18 -1.97
N LEU A 31 -2.91 -1.91 -3.15
CA LEU A 31 -3.04 -0.56 -3.70
C LEU A 31 -3.84 0.37 -2.77
N HIS A 32 -4.85 -0.15 -2.07
CA HIS A 32 -5.61 0.62 -1.08
C HIS A 32 -4.76 1.05 0.13
N GLN A 33 -3.72 0.30 0.48
CA GLN A 33 -2.81 0.63 1.59
C GLN A 33 -1.81 1.69 1.15
N LEU A 34 -1.34 1.62 -0.10
CA LEU A 34 -0.55 2.70 -0.70
C LEU A 34 -1.36 3.99 -0.76
N ASP A 35 -2.62 3.91 -1.18
CA ASP A 35 -3.53 5.05 -1.23
C ASP A 35 -3.83 5.64 0.15
N ALA A 36 -4.21 4.80 1.12
CA ALA A 36 -4.48 5.25 2.49
C ALA A 36 -3.24 5.89 3.13
N MET A 37 -2.06 5.30 2.92
CA MET A 37 -0.80 5.86 3.40
C MET A 37 -0.55 7.25 2.78
N GLN A 38 -0.52 7.36 1.45
CA GLN A 38 -0.23 8.64 0.79
C GLN A 38 -1.27 9.71 1.13
N TRP A 39 -2.54 9.33 1.28
CA TRP A 39 -3.60 10.25 1.65
C TRP A 39 -3.41 10.84 3.05
N ILE A 40 -2.91 10.03 4.00
CA ILE A 40 -2.70 10.45 5.39
C ILE A 40 -1.35 11.17 5.56
N THR A 41 -0.29 10.67 4.93
CA THR A 41 1.10 11.14 5.17
C THR A 41 1.64 12.06 4.08
N GLY A 42 0.94 12.20 2.96
CA GLY A 42 1.46 12.78 1.73
C GLY A 42 2.37 11.81 0.98
N MET A 43 2.94 12.29 -0.14
CA MET A 43 3.88 11.52 -0.95
C MET A 43 5.30 11.59 -0.38
N PRO A 44 6.07 10.48 -0.40
CA PRO A 44 7.51 10.54 -0.20
C PRO A 44 8.20 11.26 -1.37
N ASN A 45 9.40 11.79 -1.13
CA ASN A 45 10.23 12.36 -2.19
C ASN A 45 11.34 11.43 -2.68
N ARG A 46 11.55 10.29 -2.00
CA ARG A 46 12.51 9.27 -2.40
C ARG A 46 12.12 7.92 -1.85
N VAL A 47 12.34 6.86 -2.63
CA VAL A 47 12.14 5.47 -2.20
C VAL A 47 13.35 4.61 -2.50
N SER A 48 13.50 3.53 -1.75
CA SER A 48 14.43 2.43 -2.05
C SER A 48 13.75 1.11 -1.72
N SER A 49 13.60 0.23 -2.72
CA SER A 49 12.82 -1.00 -2.57
C SER A 49 13.66 -2.25 -2.83
N HIS A 50 13.28 -3.32 -2.14
CA HIS A 50 13.66 -4.70 -2.46
C HIS A 50 12.39 -5.43 -2.89
N VAL A 51 12.43 -6.09 -4.05
CA VAL A 51 11.27 -6.75 -4.65
C VAL A 51 11.62 -8.20 -4.97
N GLY A 52 10.79 -9.13 -4.49
CA GLY A 52 10.80 -10.53 -4.89
C GLY A 52 9.82 -10.74 -6.04
N ILE A 53 10.31 -11.27 -7.15
CA ILE A 53 9.51 -11.62 -8.32
C ILE A 53 9.17 -13.10 -8.25
N GLY A 54 7.88 -13.46 -8.18
CA GLY A 54 7.42 -14.85 -8.04
C GLY A 54 8.11 -15.61 -6.92
N LYS A 55 8.38 -14.95 -5.79
CA LYS A 55 9.10 -15.52 -4.64
C LYS A 55 8.32 -16.67 -4.03
N TRP A 56 6.99 -16.57 -4.02
CA TRP A 56 6.08 -17.52 -3.39
C TRP A 56 5.17 -18.22 -4.40
N HIS A 57 4.95 -17.62 -5.58
CA HIS A 57 4.01 -18.10 -6.60
C HIS A 57 4.69 -18.29 -7.97
N ASP A 58 4.09 -19.13 -8.82
CA ASP A 58 4.50 -19.29 -10.23
C ASP A 58 3.94 -18.12 -11.07
N ILE A 59 4.52 -16.93 -10.89
CA ILE A 59 4.16 -15.67 -11.55
C ILE A 59 5.42 -14.91 -11.98
N GLU A 60 5.26 -13.90 -12.83
CA GLU A 60 6.40 -13.12 -13.35
C GLU A 60 6.54 -11.71 -12.76
N VAL A 61 5.64 -11.31 -11.86
CA VAL A 61 5.59 -9.99 -11.21
C VAL A 61 5.96 -10.09 -9.73
N GLU A 62 5.99 -8.94 -9.03
CA GLU A 62 6.33 -8.90 -7.61
C GLU A 62 5.22 -9.46 -6.69
N ASP A 63 5.57 -10.37 -5.79
CA ASP A 63 4.68 -10.90 -4.73
C ASP A 63 5.21 -10.68 -3.31
N ASP A 64 6.35 -10.02 -3.18
CA ASP A 64 7.03 -9.74 -1.92
C ASP A 64 7.81 -8.42 -2.06
N VAL A 65 7.49 -7.41 -1.25
CA VAL A 65 8.11 -6.10 -1.35
C VAL A 65 8.42 -5.55 0.04
N THR A 66 9.64 -5.04 0.21
CA THR A 66 10.02 -4.19 1.33
C THR A 66 10.58 -2.88 0.78
N CYS A 67 9.96 -1.76 1.14
CA CYS A 67 10.31 -0.43 0.66
C CYS A 67 10.62 0.51 1.83
N TYR A 68 11.71 1.26 1.72
CA TYR A 68 12.03 2.39 2.57
C TYR A 68 11.70 3.70 1.85
N MET A 69 11.17 4.69 2.58
CA MET A 69 10.68 5.95 2.02
C MET A 69 11.20 7.15 2.84
N ASP A 70 11.67 8.18 2.15
CA ASP A 70 11.99 9.49 2.72
C ASP A 70 10.87 10.48 2.38
N PHE A 71 10.47 11.29 3.35
CA PHE A 71 9.46 12.33 3.18
C PHE A 71 10.08 13.73 3.15
N PRO A 72 9.45 14.71 2.44
CA PRO A 72 9.95 16.08 2.36
C PRO A 72 10.16 16.78 3.71
N ASN A 73 9.41 16.37 4.74
CA ASN A 73 9.47 16.93 6.09
C ASN A 73 10.53 16.26 6.99
N GLY A 74 11.35 15.34 6.45
CA GLY A 74 12.36 14.58 7.19
C GLY A 74 11.82 13.35 7.93
N ALA A 75 10.52 13.04 7.80
CA ALA A 75 10.00 11.75 8.25
C ALA A 75 10.49 10.61 7.35
N THR A 76 10.45 9.40 7.87
CA THR A 76 10.82 8.18 7.14
C THR A 76 9.72 7.14 7.30
N GLY A 77 9.53 6.29 6.29
CA GLY A 77 8.53 5.24 6.32
C GLY A 77 9.09 3.91 5.84
N ALA A 78 8.37 2.84 6.18
CA ALA A 78 8.58 1.52 5.62
C ALA A 78 7.24 0.96 5.13
N PHE A 79 7.26 0.35 3.95
CA PHE A 79 6.10 -0.37 3.40
C PHE A 79 6.51 -1.81 3.13
N ILE A 80 5.81 -2.76 3.74
CA ILE A 80 6.11 -4.18 3.67
C ILE A 80 4.84 -4.90 3.24
N THR A 81 4.93 -5.73 2.20
CA THR A 81 3.79 -6.51 1.71
C THR A 81 4.25 -7.84 1.12
N SER A 82 3.40 -8.85 1.26
CA SER A 82 3.59 -10.16 0.64
C SER A 82 2.23 -10.79 0.36
N SER A 83 2.07 -11.45 -0.79
CA SER A 83 0.90 -12.28 -1.07
C SER A 83 1.10 -13.75 -0.71
N GLY A 84 2.32 -14.15 -0.30
CA GLY A 84 2.65 -15.54 0.04
C GLY A 84 2.67 -15.85 1.54
N GLU A 85 2.72 -14.82 2.38
CA GLU A 85 2.80 -14.96 3.83
C GLU A 85 1.43 -15.21 4.48
N THR A 86 1.35 -16.19 5.38
CA THR A 86 0.17 -16.44 6.22
C THR A 86 0.57 -17.07 7.57
N PRO A 87 0.02 -16.63 8.71
CA PRO A 87 -0.89 -15.49 8.85
C PRO A 87 -0.20 -14.17 8.51
N GLY A 88 -0.91 -13.25 7.85
CA GLY A 88 -0.40 -11.93 7.53
C GLY A 88 -0.65 -10.93 8.65
N SER A 89 -0.26 -9.68 8.42
CA SER A 89 -0.66 -8.53 9.23
C SER A 89 -1.13 -7.40 8.32
N ASN A 90 -2.19 -6.70 8.74
CA ASN A 90 -2.65 -5.46 8.14
C ASN A 90 -2.53 -4.37 9.20
N ARG A 91 -1.43 -3.62 9.13
CA ARG A 91 -1.02 -2.65 10.14
C ARG A 91 -0.63 -1.34 9.50
N LEU A 92 -1.19 -0.25 10.02
CA LEU A 92 -0.72 1.11 9.78
C LEU A 92 -0.23 1.68 11.11
N GLU A 93 1.01 2.15 11.16
CA GLU A 93 1.59 2.82 12.32
C GLU A 93 2.12 4.19 11.94
N ILE A 94 1.72 5.21 12.70
CA ILE A 94 2.23 6.58 12.55
C ILE A 94 2.76 7.01 13.91
N ALA A 95 4.05 7.29 13.96
CA ALA A 95 4.73 7.80 15.15
C ALA A 95 5.12 9.26 14.94
N GLY A 96 4.74 10.11 15.89
CA GLY A 96 5.13 11.51 15.95
C GLY A 96 5.62 11.88 17.35
N THR A 97 5.97 13.15 17.54
CA THR A 97 6.53 13.57 18.83
C THR A 97 5.51 13.52 19.97
N LYS A 98 4.24 13.76 19.66
CA LYS A 98 3.13 13.75 20.62
C LYS A 98 2.57 12.36 20.91
N GLY A 99 3.11 11.31 20.30
CA GLY A 99 2.64 9.95 20.52
C GLY A 99 2.59 9.13 19.23
N ARG A 100 1.78 8.08 19.25
CA ARG A 100 1.71 7.07 18.22
C ARG A 100 0.28 6.62 17.99
N LEU A 101 -0.06 6.39 16.72
CA LEU A 101 -1.30 5.77 16.28
C LEU A 101 -0.98 4.40 15.67
N ILE A 102 -1.72 3.36 16.06
CA ILE A 102 -1.66 2.01 15.45
C ILE A 102 -3.08 1.61 15.05
N LEU A 103 -3.25 1.27 13.77
CA LEU A 103 -4.42 0.57 13.25
C LEU A 103 -4.02 -0.86 12.94
N GLU A 104 -4.53 -1.84 13.69
CA GLU A 104 -4.29 -3.27 13.48
C GLU A 104 -5.47 -4.07 14.00
N ASN A 105 -5.91 -5.11 13.28
CA ASN A 105 -7.07 -5.95 13.65
C ASN A 105 -8.36 -5.14 13.91
N ASP A 106 -8.67 -4.17 13.04
CA ASP A 106 -9.81 -3.26 13.15
C ASP A 106 -9.87 -2.43 14.45
N LYS A 107 -8.72 -2.29 15.13
CA LYS A 107 -8.58 -1.46 16.33
C LYS A 107 -7.64 -0.31 16.08
N LEU A 108 -8.11 0.89 16.36
CA LEU A 108 -7.31 2.11 16.30
C LEU A 108 -6.88 2.50 17.72
N LEU A 109 -5.63 2.24 18.07
CA LEU A 109 -5.05 2.60 19.36
C LEU A 109 -4.22 3.88 19.23
N LEU A 110 -4.50 4.86 20.09
CA LEU A 110 -3.75 6.10 20.17
C LEU A 110 -3.06 6.20 21.53
N THR A 111 -1.73 6.14 21.51
CA THR A 111 -0.88 6.44 22.66
C THR A 111 -0.43 7.90 22.57
N ARG A 112 -0.65 8.71 23.60
CA ARG A 112 -0.25 10.13 23.65
C ARG A 112 0.83 10.33 24.68
N ASN A 113 1.85 11.12 24.33
CA ASN A 113 2.86 11.57 25.27
C ASN A 113 2.38 12.83 26.00
N ALA A 114 2.55 12.89 27.32
CA ALA A 114 2.28 14.08 28.12
C ALA A 114 3.21 15.24 27.77
N VAL A 115 4.46 14.92 27.36
CA VAL A 115 5.47 15.86 26.84
C VAL A 115 5.96 15.34 25.49
N PRO A 116 6.07 16.18 24.43
CA PRO A 116 6.61 15.75 23.15
C PRO A 116 7.96 15.05 23.28
N SER A 117 8.17 13.94 22.57
CA SER A 117 9.36 13.10 22.72
C SER A 117 10.66 13.81 22.31
N ASP A 118 10.59 14.75 21.37
CA ASP A 118 11.70 15.58 20.91
C ASP A 118 12.10 16.69 21.91
N GLU A 119 11.18 17.07 22.80
CA GLU A 119 11.45 17.90 23.97
C GLU A 119 11.98 17.03 25.12
N TRP A 120 11.29 15.93 25.42
CA TRP A 120 11.63 15.05 26.53
C TRP A 120 13.04 14.46 26.40
N CYS A 121 13.45 14.08 25.18
CA CYS A 121 14.78 13.53 24.93
C CYS A 121 15.92 14.53 25.25
N LYS A 122 15.62 15.83 25.29
CA LYS A 122 16.59 16.89 25.63
C LYS A 122 16.53 17.30 27.11
N THR A 123 15.40 17.09 27.77
CA THR A 123 15.13 17.64 29.11
C THR A 123 15.15 16.59 30.22
N SER A 124 14.95 15.31 29.90
CA SER A 124 14.98 14.22 30.87
C SER A 124 16.34 14.14 31.58
N LYS A 125 16.30 13.89 32.89
CA LYS A 125 17.49 13.67 33.73
C LYS A 125 17.79 12.18 33.94
N ILE A 126 16.97 11.28 33.39
CA ILE A 126 17.06 9.83 33.57
C ILE A 126 17.10 9.18 32.18
N GLY A 127 18.20 8.50 31.85
CA GLY A 127 18.49 8.04 30.49
C GLY A 127 17.52 7.02 29.88
N PHE A 128 16.76 6.30 30.70
CA PHE A 128 15.76 5.32 30.23
C PHE A 128 14.31 5.74 30.49
N GLN A 129 14.08 6.95 31.03
CA GLN A 129 12.74 7.41 31.32
C GLN A 129 12.06 7.93 30.06
N GLN A 130 10.88 7.40 29.75
CA GLN A 130 10.00 7.89 28.69
C GLN A 130 9.05 8.98 29.25
N PRO A 131 8.46 9.83 28.39
CA PRO A 131 7.35 10.68 28.82
C PRO A 131 6.23 9.82 29.41
N GLU A 132 5.48 10.35 30.37
CA GLU A 132 4.22 9.71 30.76
C GLU A 132 3.29 9.62 29.54
N THR A 133 2.58 8.50 29.42
CA THR A 133 1.68 8.25 28.29
C THR A 133 0.27 7.90 28.72
N THR A 134 -0.71 8.29 27.92
CA THR A 134 -2.10 7.82 28.02
C THR A 134 -2.47 7.05 26.77
N GLU A 135 -3.30 6.03 26.89
CA GLU A 135 -3.78 5.24 25.76
C GLU A 135 -5.30 5.35 25.63
N GLU A 136 -5.78 5.53 24.41
CA GLU A 136 -7.21 5.51 24.06
C GLU A 136 -7.43 4.64 22.82
N GLU A 137 -8.42 3.75 22.86
CA GLU A 137 -8.93 3.07 21.68
C GLU A 137 -9.99 3.96 21.02
N ILE A 138 -9.72 4.41 19.79
CA ILE A 138 -10.64 5.23 19.01
C ILE A 138 -11.63 4.31 18.29
N PRO A 139 -12.95 4.44 18.54
CA PRO A 139 -13.94 3.63 17.84
C PRO A 139 -13.93 3.90 16.33
N ILE A 140 -13.84 2.85 15.53
CA ILE A 140 -13.97 2.93 14.07
C ILE A 140 -15.43 2.62 13.73
N PRO A 141 -16.23 3.59 13.28
CA PRO A 141 -17.59 3.30 12.86
C PRO A 141 -17.56 2.43 11.61
N GLY A 142 -18.38 1.38 11.57
CA GLY A 142 -18.60 0.64 10.33
C GLY A 142 -19.22 1.54 9.27
N SER A 143 -18.88 1.29 8.00
CA SER A 143 -19.54 1.95 6.87
C SER A 143 -20.52 1.00 6.22
N GLU A 144 -21.81 1.29 6.31
CA GLU A 144 -22.81 0.56 5.52
C GLU A 144 -22.64 0.89 4.03
N SER A 145 -22.54 -0.16 3.21
CA SER A 145 -22.49 -0.08 1.73
C SER A 145 -21.50 0.95 1.18
N PRO A 146 -20.18 0.85 1.48
CA PRO A 146 -19.18 1.85 1.09
C PRO A 146 -19.13 2.08 -0.43
N HIS A 147 -19.26 1.02 -1.24
CA HIS A 147 -19.35 1.13 -2.69
C HIS A 147 -20.55 1.95 -3.16
N ALA A 148 -21.73 1.74 -2.55
CA ALA A 148 -22.92 2.50 -2.91
C ALA A 148 -22.78 3.99 -2.59
N LYS A 149 -22.11 4.33 -1.48
CA LYS A 149 -21.80 5.72 -1.11
C LYS A 149 -20.90 6.39 -2.14
N LEU A 150 -19.82 5.72 -2.57
CA LEU A 150 -18.92 6.25 -3.60
C LEU A 150 -19.64 6.44 -4.95
N MET A 151 -20.45 5.47 -5.37
CA MET A 151 -21.24 5.59 -6.60
C MET A 151 -22.27 6.72 -6.54
N THR A 152 -22.89 6.91 -5.37
CA THR A 152 -23.86 8.00 -5.16
C THR A 152 -23.17 9.36 -5.23
N ASN A 153 -22.03 9.52 -4.55
CA ASN A 153 -21.24 10.75 -4.62
C ASN A 153 -20.75 11.05 -6.05
N PHE A 154 -20.35 10.02 -6.83
CA PHE A 154 -20.02 10.20 -8.24
C PHE A 154 -21.20 10.72 -9.08
N VAL A 155 -22.41 10.18 -8.86
CA VAL A 155 -23.63 10.66 -9.52
C VAL A 155 -23.95 12.10 -9.10
N ASN A 156 -23.87 12.42 -7.81
CA ASN A 156 -24.11 13.77 -7.31
C ASN A 156 -23.07 14.78 -7.83
N ALA A 157 -21.82 14.35 -8.02
CA ALA A 157 -20.80 15.20 -8.64
C ALA A 157 -21.16 15.59 -10.09
N ILE A 158 -21.79 14.68 -10.84
CA ILE A 158 -22.25 14.94 -12.20
C ILE A 158 -23.51 15.82 -12.23
N ILE A 159 -24.49 15.51 -11.38
CA ILE A 159 -25.82 16.14 -11.42
C ILE A 159 -25.83 17.47 -10.67
N ASP A 160 -25.22 17.51 -9.48
CA ASP A 160 -25.33 18.60 -8.51
C ASP A 160 -24.00 19.37 -8.31
N GLY A 161 -22.91 18.92 -8.93
CA GLY A 161 -21.59 19.52 -8.77
C GLY A 161 -20.96 19.30 -7.39
N GLU A 162 -21.39 18.25 -6.67
CA GLU A 162 -20.80 17.86 -5.39
C GLU A 162 -19.31 17.51 -5.55
N ALA A 163 -18.49 17.84 -4.54
CA ALA A 163 -17.10 17.43 -4.53
C ALA A 163 -16.98 15.90 -4.43
N LEU A 164 -16.09 15.31 -5.23
CA LEU A 164 -15.81 13.88 -5.16
C LEU A 164 -15.12 13.53 -3.85
N ILE A 165 -15.58 12.46 -3.19
CA ILE A 165 -14.93 11.88 -2.02
C ILE A 165 -13.53 11.37 -2.36
N ALA A 166 -13.37 10.79 -3.54
CA ALA A 166 -12.11 10.28 -4.07
C ALA A 166 -11.92 10.77 -5.52
N PRO A 167 -11.37 11.98 -5.72
CA PRO A 167 -11.11 12.52 -7.05
C PRO A 167 -10.10 11.66 -7.82
N GLY A 168 -10.35 11.40 -9.11
CA GLY A 168 -9.45 10.57 -9.93
C GLY A 168 -8.03 11.13 -10.07
N SER A 169 -7.86 12.44 -9.92
CA SER A 169 -6.54 13.09 -9.91
C SER A 169 -5.67 12.69 -8.72
N GLU A 170 -6.25 12.24 -7.61
CA GLU A 170 -5.51 11.77 -6.44
C GLU A 170 -5.07 10.31 -6.59
N GLY A 171 -5.81 9.52 -7.37
CA GLY A 171 -5.51 8.10 -7.61
C GLY A 171 -4.17 7.85 -8.31
N ILE A 172 -3.56 8.86 -8.94
CA ILE A 172 -2.23 8.73 -9.54
C ILE A 172 -1.14 8.48 -8.49
N GLY A 173 -1.31 8.93 -7.25
CA GLY A 173 -0.30 8.80 -6.20
C GLY A 173 -0.01 7.36 -5.81
N SER A 174 -1.06 6.53 -5.65
CA SER A 174 -0.89 5.11 -5.32
C SER A 174 -0.31 4.31 -6.50
N VAL A 175 -0.70 4.65 -7.74
CA VAL A 175 -0.11 4.07 -8.96
C VAL A 175 1.36 4.43 -9.10
N GLU A 176 1.71 5.69 -8.86
CA GLU A 176 3.10 6.15 -8.87
C GLU A 176 3.94 5.44 -7.81
N LEU A 177 3.42 5.30 -6.59
CA LEU A 177 4.07 4.54 -5.51
C LEU A 177 4.30 3.08 -5.89
N ALA A 178 3.29 2.39 -6.43
CA ALA A 178 3.45 1.02 -6.88
C ALA A 178 4.55 0.90 -7.95
N ASN A 179 4.50 1.76 -8.98
CA ASN A 179 5.46 1.74 -10.08
C ASN A 179 6.90 2.07 -9.63
N VAL A 180 7.09 3.11 -8.81
CA VAL A 180 8.43 3.52 -8.36
C VAL A 180 9.06 2.47 -7.44
N MET A 181 8.25 1.76 -6.63
CA MET A 181 8.74 0.69 -5.77
C MET A 181 9.20 -0.52 -6.60
N VAL A 182 8.41 -0.96 -7.58
CA VAL A 182 8.83 -2.02 -8.50
C VAL A 182 10.08 -1.61 -9.26
N TYR A 183 10.08 -0.40 -9.85
CA TYR A 183 11.21 0.08 -10.64
C TYR A 183 12.49 0.19 -9.81
N SER A 184 12.43 0.80 -8.62
CA SER A 184 13.55 0.91 -7.68
C SER A 184 14.17 -0.45 -7.36
N GLY A 185 13.33 -1.46 -7.09
CA GLY A 185 13.79 -2.82 -6.80
C GLY A 185 14.42 -3.53 -8.00
N LEU A 186 13.84 -3.37 -9.19
CA LEU A 186 14.35 -3.99 -10.42
C LEU A 186 15.72 -3.46 -10.86
N ILE A 187 16.02 -2.18 -10.56
CA ILE A 187 17.31 -1.56 -10.89
C ILE A 187 18.26 -1.45 -9.70
N GLU A 188 17.83 -1.91 -8.52
CA GLU A 188 18.55 -1.89 -7.25
C GLU A 188 19.08 -0.50 -6.86
N LYS A 189 18.25 0.54 -7.06
CA LYS A 189 18.62 1.93 -6.74
C LYS A 189 17.48 2.67 -6.07
N ALA A 190 17.85 3.59 -5.18
CA ALA A 190 16.91 4.58 -4.69
C ALA A 190 16.50 5.55 -5.82
N ILE A 191 15.24 5.96 -5.84
CA ILE A 191 14.65 6.83 -6.86
C ILE A 191 13.96 8.01 -6.18
N ASP A 192 14.30 9.22 -6.63
CA ASP A 192 13.61 10.44 -6.24
C ASP A 192 12.27 10.55 -7.00
N LEU A 193 11.23 11.08 -6.34
CA LEU A 193 9.93 11.34 -6.94
C LEU A 193 9.81 12.79 -7.46
N PRO A 194 9.06 13.02 -8.56
CA PRO A 194 8.24 12.05 -9.26
C PRO A 194 9.04 11.08 -10.15
N LEU A 195 8.50 9.87 -10.34
CA LEU A 195 9.10 8.84 -11.19
C LEU A 195 9.24 9.33 -12.64
N ASP A 196 10.38 9.05 -13.28
CA ASP A 196 10.51 9.17 -14.73
C ASP A 196 9.63 8.10 -15.41
N GLY A 197 8.41 8.49 -15.77
CA GLY A 197 7.43 7.61 -16.37
C GLY A 197 7.89 6.99 -17.69
N ALA A 198 8.71 7.69 -18.49
CA ALA A 198 9.24 7.15 -19.74
C ALA A 198 10.29 6.06 -19.47
N ALA A 199 11.12 6.24 -18.44
CA ALA A 199 12.07 5.21 -18.01
C ALA A 199 11.35 3.95 -17.48
N TRP A 200 10.29 4.12 -16.70
CA TRP A 200 9.48 3.00 -16.24
C TRP A 200 8.76 2.29 -17.39
N GLU A 201 8.12 3.04 -18.30
CA GLU A 201 7.44 2.47 -19.47
C GLU A 201 8.40 1.66 -20.35
N ALA A 202 9.61 2.18 -20.60
CA ALA A 202 10.64 1.46 -21.33
C ALA A 202 11.02 0.16 -20.62
N LYS A 203 11.17 0.18 -19.29
CA LYS A 203 11.48 -1.00 -18.50
C LYS A 203 10.34 -2.03 -18.49
N LEU A 204 9.10 -1.59 -18.36
CA LEU A 204 7.93 -2.47 -18.40
C LEU A 204 7.78 -3.14 -19.77
N ASN A 205 7.96 -2.38 -20.85
CA ASN A 205 7.93 -2.94 -22.21
C ASN A 205 9.08 -3.97 -22.43
N ASP A 206 10.27 -3.70 -21.90
CA ASP A 206 11.39 -4.66 -21.90
C ASP A 206 11.01 -5.97 -21.17
N LEU A 207 10.38 -5.88 -20.01
CA LEU A 207 9.89 -7.05 -19.26
C LEU A 207 8.81 -7.82 -20.04
N ILE A 208 7.88 -7.12 -20.67
CA ILE A 208 6.80 -7.73 -21.48
C ILE A 208 7.38 -8.49 -22.68
N VAL A 209 8.33 -7.88 -23.40
CA VAL A 209 8.92 -8.47 -24.61
C VAL A 209 9.81 -9.66 -24.28
N ASN A 210 10.55 -9.60 -23.17
CA ASN A 210 11.50 -10.63 -22.76
C ASN A 210 10.91 -11.68 -21.80
N SER A 211 9.63 -11.58 -21.46
CA SER A 211 8.96 -12.59 -20.65
C SER A 211 8.98 -13.96 -21.35
N ASN A 212 9.44 -14.97 -20.61
CA ASN A 212 9.37 -16.38 -20.99
C ASN A 212 8.42 -17.17 -20.06
N HIS A 213 7.63 -16.48 -19.25
CA HIS A 213 6.73 -17.12 -18.30
C HIS A 213 5.53 -17.73 -19.02
N GLU A 214 5.36 -19.04 -18.89
CA GLU A 214 4.20 -19.76 -19.43
C GLU A 214 3.03 -19.69 -18.44
N LYS A 215 2.13 -18.74 -18.66
CA LYS A 215 0.98 -18.54 -17.78
C LYS A 215 0.07 -19.77 -17.75
N LYS A 216 -0.03 -20.40 -16.58
CA LYS A 216 -1.01 -21.46 -16.31
C LYS A 216 -2.36 -20.85 -15.94
N THR A 217 -3.42 -21.44 -16.48
CA THR A 217 -4.80 -21.12 -16.11
C THR A 217 -5.52 -22.36 -15.64
N ALA A 218 -6.34 -22.22 -14.60
CA ALA A 218 -7.12 -23.31 -14.04
C ALA A 218 -8.54 -22.83 -13.72
N GLU A 219 -9.51 -23.75 -13.77
CA GLU A 219 -10.86 -23.47 -13.29
C GLU A 219 -10.83 -23.32 -11.77
N VAL A 220 -11.27 -22.17 -11.28
CA VAL A 220 -11.46 -21.94 -9.85
C VAL A 220 -12.76 -22.63 -9.42
N SER A 221 -12.80 -23.24 -8.23
CA SER A 221 -14.07 -23.63 -7.60
C SER A 221 -15.02 -22.44 -7.51
N ASN A 222 -16.33 -22.68 -7.33
CA ASN A 222 -17.43 -21.69 -7.26
C ASN A 222 -17.31 -20.61 -6.16
N GLU A 223 -16.17 -19.96 -6.02
CA GLU A 223 -15.89 -18.88 -5.09
C GLU A 223 -16.32 -17.56 -5.73
N ASP A 224 -17.26 -16.89 -5.07
CA ASP A 224 -17.66 -15.53 -5.43
C ASP A 224 -16.61 -14.54 -4.93
N PHE A 225 -15.59 -14.27 -5.74
CA PHE A 225 -14.59 -13.23 -5.43
C PHE A 225 -15.24 -11.86 -5.18
N ALA A 226 -16.42 -11.59 -5.75
CA ALA A 226 -17.13 -10.32 -5.54
C ALA A 226 -17.75 -10.19 -4.14
N ALA A 227 -17.79 -11.26 -3.35
CA ALA A 227 -18.16 -11.19 -1.94
C ALA A 227 -17.23 -10.28 -1.12
N SER A 228 -15.98 -10.13 -1.54
CA SER A 228 -15.02 -9.21 -0.91
C SER A 228 -15.42 -7.74 -1.02
N PHE A 229 -16.12 -7.35 -2.10
CA PHE A 229 -16.60 -5.97 -2.29
C PHE A 229 -17.86 -5.63 -1.48
N ARG A 230 -18.51 -6.63 -0.86
CA ARG A 230 -19.76 -6.46 -0.11
C ARG A 230 -19.54 -6.29 1.40
N LYS A 231 -18.31 -6.43 1.88
CA LYS A 231 -17.94 -6.22 3.29
C LYS A 231 -17.55 -4.77 3.56
#